data_AF-U2EEA7-F1
#
_entry.id   AF-U2EEA7-F1
#
_cell.length_a   1.000
_cell.length_b   1.000
_cell.length_c   1.000
_cell.angle_alpha   90.00
_cell.angle_beta   90.00
_cell.angle_gamma   90.00
#
_symmetry.space_group_name_H-M   'P 1'
#
loop_
_entity.id
_entity.type
_entity.pdbx_description
1 polymer ?
#
loop_
_entity_poly.entity_id
_entity_poly.type
_entity_poly.pdbx_seq_one_letter_code
_entity_poly.pdbx_strand_id
1 'polypeptide(L)'
;MIKIAPSVLSADFSKLGSQIETLEASGADIIHLDVMDGKFVPNITFGAPIVKSVRNFTKLPFDVHLMIEDPSRYVEDFVKAGADIITIHYEADRHVDRTINYIKSFGVKAAVALNPGTPVSNIKNLIPSLDMVLIMSVNPGFGGQKYIEYSSSKIKEVKDLSLNCNKELLIEVDGGIDVHNINQVVSCGANVIVAGSAVFKNNNIKQNISELRRGL
;
A
#
# COMPACT_ATOMS: atom_id res chain seq x y z
N MET A 1 -9.17 -10.45 9.48
CA MET A 1 -8.21 -11.35 8.78
C MET A 1 -7.07 -10.48 8.27
N ILE A 2 -5.82 -10.93 8.43
CA ILE A 2 -4.64 -10.21 7.94
C ILE A 2 -4.47 -10.46 6.44
N LYS A 3 -4.21 -9.39 5.68
CA LYS A 3 -4.00 -9.44 4.24
C LYS A 3 -2.53 -9.28 3.90
N ILE A 4 -2.03 -10.03 2.92
CA ILE A 4 -0.72 -9.84 2.31
C ILE A 4 -0.90 -9.16 0.95
N ALA A 5 -0.22 -8.03 0.77
CA ALA A 5 -0.27 -7.19 -0.41
C ALA A 5 1.13 -7.11 -1.05
N PRO A 6 1.55 -8.07 -1.89
CA PRO A 6 2.88 -8.03 -2.47
C PRO A 6 3.09 -6.77 -3.33
N SER A 7 4.15 -6.02 -3.06
CA SER A 7 4.53 -4.86 -3.87
C SER A 7 5.22 -5.32 -5.14
N VAL A 8 4.60 -5.04 -6.27
CA VAL A 8 5.16 -5.42 -7.58
C VAL A 8 6.35 -4.55 -7.99
N LEU A 9 6.71 -3.52 -7.22
CA LEU A 9 7.95 -2.76 -7.43
C LEU A 9 9.19 -3.67 -7.40
N SER A 10 9.13 -4.77 -6.65
CA SER A 10 10.21 -5.77 -6.55
C SER A 10 10.11 -6.89 -7.59
N ALA A 11 9.15 -6.82 -8.51
CA ALA A 11 8.93 -7.81 -9.56
C ALA A 11 9.93 -7.64 -10.72
N ASP A 12 10.05 -8.68 -11.56
CA ASP A 12 10.66 -8.59 -12.88
C ASP A 12 9.65 -7.93 -13.83
N PHE A 13 9.82 -6.64 -14.12
CA PHE A 13 8.90 -5.88 -14.95
C PHE A 13 8.73 -6.47 -16.36
N SER A 14 9.69 -7.25 -16.86
CA SER A 14 9.56 -7.94 -18.15
C SER A 14 8.53 -9.08 -18.12
N LYS A 15 8.10 -9.51 -16.91
CA LYS A 15 7.19 -10.63 -16.65
C LYS A 15 6.04 -10.27 -15.71
N LEU A 16 5.72 -8.99 -15.59
CA LEU A 16 4.81 -8.50 -14.55
C LEU A 16 3.45 -9.22 -14.55
N GLY A 17 2.83 -9.44 -15.71
CA GLY A 17 1.55 -10.15 -15.83
C GLY A 17 1.58 -11.57 -15.26
N SER A 18 2.55 -12.39 -15.67
CA SER A 18 2.67 -13.78 -15.19
C SER A 18 3.11 -13.87 -13.73
N GLN A 19 3.89 -12.90 -13.24
CA GLN A 19 4.21 -12.82 -11.82
C GLN A 19 2.98 -12.46 -10.98
N ILE A 20 2.09 -11.58 -11.46
CA ILE A 20 0.82 -11.28 -10.80
C ILE A 20 -0.08 -12.52 -10.71
N GLU A 21 -0.22 -13.31 -11.78
CA GLU A 21 -0.94 -14.60 -11.74
C GLU A 21 -0.33 -15.53 -10.68
N THR A 22 1.00 -15.56 -10.59
CA THR A 22 1.73 -16.36 -9.59
C THR A 22 1.46 -15.87 -8.17
N LEU A 23 1.35 -14.55 -7.94
CA LEU A 23 1.00 -13.99 -6.63
C LEU A 23 -0.40 -14.44 -6.20
N GLU A 24 -1.40 -14.35 -7.08
CA GLU A 24 -2.77 -14.81 -6.80
C GLU A 24 -2.79 -16.31 -6.49
N ALA A 25 -2.17 -17.14 -7.33
CA ALA A 25 -2.09 -18.58 -7.13
C ALA A 25 -1.31 -18.97 -5.85
N SER A 26 -0.45 -18.08 -5.35
CA SER A 26 0.31 -18.27 -4.12
C SER A 26 -0.42 -17.78 -2.86
N GLY A 27 -1.62 -17.20 -3.02
CA GLY A 27 -2.46 -16.75 -1.92
C GLY A 27 -2.16 -15.33 -1.45
N ALA A 28 -1.72 -14.44 -2.34
CA ALA A 28 -1.80 -13.01 -2.10
C ALA A 28 -3.27 -12.56 -1.97
N ASP A 29 -3.52 -11.49 -1.22
CA ASP A 29 -4.87 -10.95 -1.00
C ASP A 29 -5.12 -9.64 -1.79
N ILE A 30 -4.05 -8.89 -2.07
CA ILE A 30 -4.05 -7.59 -2.75
C ILE A 30 -2.79 -7.52 -3.63
N ILE A 31 -2.83 -6.79 -4.74
CA ILE A 31 -1.62 -6.41 -5.50
C ILE A 31 -1.32 -4.95 -5.22
N HIS A 32 -0.15 -4.67 -4.62
CA HIS A 32 0.29 -3.32 -4.30
C HIS A 32 1.14 -2.75 -5.45
N LEU A 33 0.78 -1.56 -5.94
CA LEU A 33 1.32 -0.92 -7.14
C LEU A 33 1.88 0.46 -6.80
N ASP A 34 3.21 0.52 -6.70
CA ASP A 34 3.96 1.74 -6.37
C ASP A 34 4.16 2.64 -7.60
N VAL A 35 3.43 3.76 -7.65
CA VAL A 35 3.52 4.77 -8.71
C VAL A 35 4.38 5.93 -8.23
N MET A 36 5.48 6.20 -8.94
CA MET A 36 6.46 7.24 -8.60
C MET A 36 6.70 8.17 -9.79
N ASP A 37 6.76 9.48 -9.55
CA ASP A 37 6.84 10.51 -10.60
C ASP A 37 8.21 11.23 -10.72
N GLY A 38 9.20 10.85 -9.90
CA GLY A 38 10.50 11.52 -9.87
C GLY A 38 10.51 12.89 -9.19
N LYS A 39 9.37 13.34 -8.61
CA LYS A 39 9.26 14.59 -7.85
C LYS A 39 9.01 14.34 -6.37
N PHE A 40 7.96 13.58 -6.05
CA PHE A 40 7.66 13.24 -4.66
C PHE A 40 8.73 12.32 -4.08
N VAL A 41 9.24 11.41 -4.92
CA VAL A 41 10.41 10.56 -4.66
C VAL A 41 11.39 10.66 -5.84
N PRO A 42 12.68 10.32 -5.68
CA PRO A 42 13.68 10.49 -6.74
C PRO A 42 13.47 9.60 -7.98
N ASN A 43 12.82 8.44 -7.82
CA ASN A 43 12.67 7.45 -8.88
C ASN A 43 11.38 7.65 -9.67
N ILE A 44 11.37 7.15 -10.91
CA ILE A 44 10.16 7.03 -11.73
C ILE A 44 9.91 5.54 -11.94
N THR A 45 8.69 5.07 -11.63
CA THR A 45 8.31 3.67 -11.83
C THR A 45 7.46 3.51 -13.08
N PHE A 46 6.15 3.54 -12.93
CA PHE A 46 5.18 3.38 -14.00
C PHE A 46 3.91 4.18 -13.69
N GLY A 47 3.07 4.38 -14.70
CA GLY A 47 1.79 5.08 -14.55
C GLY A 47 0.58 4.19 -14.89
N ALA A 48 -0.58 4.84 -15.01
CA ALA A 48 -1.87 4.21 -15.33
C ALA A 48 -1.84 3.25 -16.55
N PRO A 49 -1.08 3.48 -17.64
CA PRO A 49 -1.02 2.53 -18.75
C PRO A 49 -0.51 1.13 -18.33
N ILE A 50 0.46 1.05 -17.42
CA ILE A 50 0.99 -0.23 -16.94
C ILE A 50 -0.03 -0.92 -16.03
N VAL A 51 -0.63 -0.18 -15.09
CA VAL A 51 -1.72 -0.68 -14.23
C VAL A 51 -2.84 -1.29 -15.07
N LYS A 52 -3.28 -0.57 -16.12
CA LYS A 52 -4.31 -1.06 -17.06
C LYS A 52 -3.87 -2.32 -17.80
N SER A 53 -2.61 -2.38 -18.22
CA SER A 53 -2.09 -3.53 -18.99
C SER A 53 -2.09 -4.83 -18.19
N VAL A 54 -1.92 -4.74 -16.86
CA VAL A 54 -1.87 -5.92 -15.98
C VAL A 54 -3.18 -6.24 -15.28
N ARG A 55 -4.20 -5.36 -15.39
CA ARG A 55 -5.48 -5.51 -14.71
C ARG A 55 -6.19 -6.84 -14.99
N ASN A 56 -6.07 -7.37 -16.20
CA ASN A 56 -6.74 -8.60 -16.63
C ASN A 56 -6.02 -9.89 -16.18
N PHE A 57 -4.84 -9.79 -15.56
CA PHE A 57 -4.07 -10.96 -15.09
C PHE A 57 -4.48 -11.44 -13.71
N THR A 58 -5.36 -10.73 -13.00
CA THR A 58 -5.83 -11.14 -11.67
C THR A 58 -7.17 -10.52 -11.29
N LYS A 59 -7.90 -11.21 -10.43
CA LYS A 59 -9.12 -10.70 -9.77
C LYS A 59 -8.86 -10.06 -8.42
N LEU A 60 -7.62 -10.14 -7.90
CA LEU A 60 -7.27 -9.52 -6.64
C LEU A 60 -7.38 -7.99 -6.74
N PRO A 61 -7.79 -7.30 -5.66
CA PRO A 61 -7.87 -5.85 -5.65
C PRO A 61 -6.50 -5.23 -5.95
N PHE A 62 -6.48 -4.17 -6.75
CA PHE A 62 -5.33 -3.32 -6.98
C PHE A 62 -5.33 -2.17 -5.98
N ASP A 63 -4.30 -2.17 -5.14
CA ASP A 63 -3.96 -1.03 -4.31
C ASP A 63 -2.89 -0.19 -5.01
N VAL A 64 -3.32 0.96 -5.52
CA VAL A 64 -2.47 1.88 -6.25
C VAL A 64 -1.98 2.96 -5.30
N HIS A 65 -0.70 2.86 -4.94
CA HIS A 65 -0.01 3.76 -4.04
C HIS A 65 0.68 4.88 -4.84
N LEU A 66 0.15 6.09 -4.71
CA LEU A 66 0.56 7.27 -5.46
C LEU A 66 1.61 8.08 -4.68
N MET A 67 2.88 7.74 -4.90
CA MET A 67 4.05 8.53 -4.51
C MET A 67 4.36 9.59 -5.57
N ILE A 68 3.41 10.51 -5.79
CA ILE A 68 3.46 11.54 -6.83
C ILE A 68 2.97 12.90 -6.31
N GLU A 69 3.41 14.00 -6.91
CA GLU A 69 2.91 15.35 -6.63
C GLU A 69 1.53 15.60 -7.24
N ASP A 70 0.67 16.34 -6.53
CA ASP A 70 -0.70 16.66 -6.93
C ASP A 70 -1.53 15.42 -7.37
N PRO A 71 -1.65 14.37 -6.53
CA PRO A 71 -2.22 13.08 -6.93
C PRO A 71 -3.69 13.18 -7.35
N SER A 72 -4.43 14.18 -6.86
CA SER A 72 -5.83 14.45 -7.27
C SER A 72 -6.03 14.55 -8.78
N ARG A 73 -5.00 14.99 -9.53
CA ARG A 73 -5.05 15.13 -10.98
C ARG A 73 -5.11 13.80 -11.73
N TYR A 74 -4.67 12.71 -11.09
CA TYR A 74 -4.52 11.39 -11.73
C TYR A 74 -5.54 10.37 -11.24
N VAL A 75 -6.41 10.73 -10.29
CA VAL A 75 -7.40 9.82 -9.71
C VAL A 75 -8.23 9.14 -10.79
N GLU A 76 -8.81 9.91 -11.72
CA GLU A 76 -9.67 9.35 -12.78
C GLU A 76 -8.90 8.42 -13.73
N ASP A 77 -7.63 8.71 -14.01
CA ASP A 77 -6.77 7.88 -14.86
C ASP A 77 -6.53 6.50 -14.22
N PHE A 78 -6.25 6.47 -12.91
CA PHE A 78 -6.04 5.22 -12.17
C PHE A 78 -7.33 4.45 -11.92
N VAL A 79 -8.45 5.13 -11.68
CA VAL A 79 -9.79 4.50 -11.67
C VAL A 79 -10.04 3.79 -13.00
N LYS A 80 -9.84 4.47 -14.14
CA LYS A 80 -10.00 3.89 -15.48
C LYS A 80 -9.00 2.78 -15.80
N ALA A 81 -7.85 2.77 -15.12
CA ALA A 81 -6.87 1.70 -15.22
C ALA A 81 -7.24 0.45 -14.40
N GLY A 82 -8.24 0.55 -13.53
CA GLY A 82 -8.75 -0.55 -12.72
C GLY A 82 -8.18 -0.61 -11.30
N ALA A 83 -7.86 0.55 -10.72
CA ALA A 83 -7.56 0.65 -9.29
C ALA A 83 -8.83 0.36 -8.45
N ASP A 84 -8.68 -0.49 -7.44
CA ASP A 84 -9.75 -0.80 -6.46
C ASP A 84 -9.58 0.02 -5.17
N ILE A 85 -8.33 0.37 -4.86
CA ILE A 85 -7.92 1.26 -3.78
C ILE A 85 -6.94 2.27 -4.37
N ILE A 86 -7.13 3.55 -4.05
CA ILE A 86 -6.17 4.61 -4.35
C ILE A 86 -5.67 5.18 -3.03
N THR A 87 -4.36 5.04 -2.84
CA THR A 87 -3.63 5.50 -1.66
C THR A 87 -2.82 6.73 -2.02
N ILE A 88 -3.15 7.88 -1.43
CA ILE A 88 -2.41 9.14 -1.64
C ILE A 88 -1.61 9.54 -0.42
N HIS A 89 -0.48 10.20 -0.61
CA HIS A 89 0.27 10.79 0.49
C HIS A 89 -0.41 12.05 1.03
N TYR A 90 -0.52 12.16 2.36
CA TYR A 90 -0.96 13.39 3.02
C TYR A 90 -0.07 14.59 2.61
N GLU A 91 1.22 14.33 2.43
CA GLU A 91 2.24 15.33 2.13
C GLU A 91 2.14 15.88 0.70
N ALA A 92 1.49 15.14 -0.21
CA ALA A 92 1.49 15.44 -1.64
C ALA A 92 0.22 16.17 -2.12
N ASP A 93 -0.79 16.36 -1.25
CA ASP A 93 -2.05 16.99 -1.63
C ASP A 93 -2.45 18.10 -0.65
N ARG A 94 -2.62 19.32 -1.16
CA ARG A 94 -3.03 20.49 -0.37
C ARG A 94 -4.45 20.37 0.21
N HIS A 95 -5.30 19.58 -0.42
CA HIS A 95 -6.72 19.44 -0.14
C HIS A 95 -7.12 17.96 -0.01
N VAL A 96 -6.38 17.21 0.82
CA VAL A 96 -6.55 15.75 1.04
C VAL A 96 -8.01 15.33 1.22
N ASP A 97 -8.79 16.04 2.06
CA ASP A 97 -10.23 15.76 2.28
C ASP A 97 -11.06 15.78 0.98
N ARG A 98 -10.82 16.78 0.12
CA ARG A 98 -11.50 16.87 -1.19
C ARG A 98 -11.09 15.70 -2.09
N THR A 99 -9.82 15.33 -2.08
CA THR A 99 -9.31 14.24 -2.91
C THR A 99 -9.83 12.88 -2.45
N ILE A 100 -9.96 12.65 -1.14
CA ILE A 100 -10.63 11.47 -0.58
C ILE A 100 -12.06 11.37 -1.12
N ASN A 101 -12.84 12.44 -1.00
CA ASN A 101 -14.22 12.46 -1.49
C ASN A 101 -14.30 12.24 -3.01
N TYR A 102 -13.34 12.78 -3.77
CA TYR A 102 -13.26 12.58 -5.22
C TYR A 102 -13.00 11.12 -5.58
N ILE A 103 -12.04 10.45 -4.94
CA ILE A 103 -11.78 9.01 -5.14
C ILE A 103 -13.07 8.20 -4.88
N LYS A 104 -13.72 8.44 -3.74
CA LYS A 104 -14.93 7.70 -3.35
C LYS A 104 -16.12 7.96 -4.27
N SER A 105 -16.17 9.11 -4.95
CA SER A 105 -17.23 9.41 -5.93
C SER A 105 -17.24 8.44 -7.12
N PHE A 106 -16.13 7.75 -7.39
CA PHE A 106 -16.02 6.70 -8.41
C PHE A 106 -16.36 5.29 -7.88
N GLY A 107 -16.72 5.14 -6.61
CA GLY A 107 -16.93 3.84 -5.97
C GLY A 107 -15.63 3.09 -5.63
N VAL A 108 -14.49 3.77 -5.73
CA VAL A 108 -13.16 3.24 -5.38
C VAL A 108 -12.83 3.56 -3.92
N LYS A 109 -12.08 2.69 -3.25
CA LYS A 109 -11.67 2.90 -1.86
C LYS A 109 -10.62 3.99 -1.76
N ALA A 110 -10.77 4.88 -0.79
CA ALA A 110 -9.83 5.97 -0.56
C ALA A 110 -8.95 5.72 0.66
N ALA A 111 -7.65 5.89 0.47
CA ALA A 111 -6.65 5.67 1.50
C ALA A 111 -5.66 6.82 1.58
N VAL A 112 -5.10 7.03 2.76
CA VAL A 112 -4.06 8.06 2.99
C VAL A 112 -2.81 7.41 3.58
N ALA A 113 -1.68 7.67 2.94
CA ALA A 113 -0.35 7.31 3.40
C ALA A 113 0.28 8.44 4.22
N LEU A 114 1.10 8.05 5.20
CA LEU A 114 1.96 8.95 5.97
C LEU A 114 3.41 8.51 5.85
N ASN A 115 4.28 9.44 5.45
CA ASN A 115 5.73 9.26 5.55
C ASN A 115 6.13 9.02 7.01
N PRO A 116 7.30 8.41 7.27
CA PRO A 116 7.74 8.12 8.63
C PRO A 116 7.71 9.36 9.54
N GLY A 117 8.21 10.50 9.04
CA GLY A 117 8.26 11.77 9.76
C GLY A 117 6.93 12.51 9.94
N THR A 118 5.86 12.10 9.28
CA THR A 118 4.57 12.80 9.34
C THR A 118 3.71 12.28 10.50
N PRO A 119 3.26 13.14 11.42
CA PRO A 119 2.47 12.73 12.58
C PRO A 119 1.10 12.13 12.20
N VAL A 120 0.65 11.11 12.95
CA VAL A 120 -0.68 10.50 12.79
C VAL A 120 -1.80 11.50 13.08
N SER A 121 -1.56 12.48 13.96
CA SER A 121 -2.52 13.54 14.28
C SER A 121 -2.97 14.35 13.06
N ASN A 122 -2.17 14.43 11.99
CA ASN A 122 -2.50 15.13 10.75
C ASN A 122 -3.75 14.55 10.06
N ILE A 123 -4.03 13.25 10.24
CA ILE A 123 -5.16 12.56 9.60
C ILE A 123 -6.29 12.23 10.57
N LYS A 124 -6.19 12.62 11.84
CA LYS A 124 -7.17 12.26 12.89
C LYS A 124 -8.62 12.52 12.46
N ASN A 125 -8.88 13.68 11.87
CA ASN A 125 -10.24 14.07 11.45
C ASN A 125 -10.67 13.40 10.15
N LEU A 126 -9.74 12.82 9.39
CA LEU A 126 -10.01 12.15 8.12
C LEU A 126 -10.33 10.66 8.31
N ILE A 127 -9.80 10.01 9.35
CA ILE A 127 -9.99 8.57 9.64
C ILE A 127 -11.45 8.08 9.50
N PRO A 128 -12.49 8.80 9.97
CA PRO A 128 -13.88 8.34 9.80
C PRO A 128 -14.33 8.18 8.33
N SER A 129 -13.68 8.90 7.41
CA SER A 129 -13.98 8.89 5.98
C SER A 129 -13.11 7.94 5.16
N LEU A 130 -12.02 7.42 5.74
CA LEU A 130 -11.04 6.58 5.04
C LEU A 130 -11.46 5.11 5.02
N ASP A 131 -11.13 4.42 3.92
CA ASP A 131 -11.21 2.96 3.83
C ASP A 131 -9.93 2.31 4.39
N MET A 132 -8.78 2.98 4.23
CA MET A 132 -7.48 2.48 4.66
C MET A 132 -6.54 3.62 5.07
N VAL A 133 -5.63 3.36 6.00
CA VAL A 133 -4.49 4.22 6.32
C VAL A 133 -3.22 3.42 6.09
N LEU A 134 -2.29 3.96 5.30
CA LEU A 134 -0.97 3.39 5.07
C LEU A 134 0.07 4.09 5.95
N ILE A 135 0.79 3.31 6.75
CA ILE A 135 1.95 3.79 7.51
C ILE A 135 3.21 3.33 6.79
N MET A 136 3.94 4.29 6.23
CA MET A 136 5.26 4.01 5.68
C MET A 136 6.21 3.68 6.84
N SER A 137 6.79 2.48 6.80
CA SER A 137 7.82 2.02 7.74
C SER A 137 9.24 2.06 7.17
N VAL A 138 9.39 2.68 6.00
CA VAL A 138 10.65 3.12 5.38
C VAL A 138 10.41 4.50 4.76
N ASN A 139 11.46 5.23 4.39
CA ASN A 139 11.24 6.44 3.59
C ASN A 139 10.88 6.03 2.15
N PRO A 140 9.82 6.59 1.54
CA PRO A 140 9.39 6.19 0.21
C PRO A 140 10.49 6.36 -0.86
N GLY A 141 10.47 5.51 -1.88
CA GLY A 141 11.27 5.70 -3.10
C GLY A 141 12.02 4.47 -3.61
N PHE A 142 12.35 3.48 -2.76
CA PHE A 142 12.98 2.23 -3.21
C PHE A 142 12.76 1.06 -2.24
N GLY A 143 12.78 -0.16 -2.78
CA GLY A 143 12.67 -1.40 -2.00
C GLY A 143 13.97 -1.78 -1.27
N GLY A 144 13.89 -2.77 -0.37
CA GLY A 144 15.04 -3.33 0.33
C GLY A 144 15.56 -2.52 1.53
N GLN A 145 14.87 -1.45 1.90
CA GLN A 145 15.14 -0.67 3.09
C GLN A 145 14.78 -1.43 4.37
N LYS A 146 15.41 -1.04 5.49
CA LYS A 146 15.15 -1.63 6.81
C LYS A 146 13.97 -0.94 7.48
N TYR A 147 13.16 -1.73 8.18
CA TYR A 147 12.05 -1.25 9.00
C TYR A 147 12.51 -0.15 9.97
N ILE A 148 11.73 0.92 10.06
CA ILE A 148 11.95 2.02 11.00
C ILE A 148 11.15 1.71 12.27
N GLU A 149 11.83 1.40 13.37
CA GLU A 149 11.23 0.85 14.60
C GLU A 149 10.07 1.68 15.17
N TYR A 150 10.15 3.01 15.13
CA TYR A 150 9.11 3.88 15.67
C TYR A 150 7.79 3.83 14.88
N SER A 151 7.78 3.22 13.69
CA SER A 151 6.56 3.03 12.89
C SER A 151 5.54 2.17 13.63
N SER A 152 6.00 1.25 14.48
CA SER A 152 5.16 0.43 15.37
C SER A 152 4.26 1.28 16.27
N SER A 153 4.80 2.39 16.79
CA SER A 153 4.03 3.33 17.62
C SER A 153 2.96 4.06 16.80
N LYS A 154 3.27 4.42 15.54
CA LYS A 154 2.31 5.06 14.63
C LYS A 154 1.16 4.13 14.25
N ILE A 155 1.47 2.87 13.99
CA ILE A 155 0.46 1.82 13.70
C ILE A 155 -0.51 1.70 14.87
N LYS A 156 0.02 1.63 16.10
CA LYS A 156 -0.78 1.58 17.31
C LYS A 156 -1.65 2.82 17.49
N GLU A 157 -1.10 4.01 17.25
CA GLU A 157 -1.85 5.27 17.34
C GLU A 157 -3.04 5.30 16.36
N VAL A 158 -2.84 4.89 15.11
CA VAL A 158 -3.92 4.75 14.13
C VAL A 158 -4.95 3.73 14.59
N LYS A 159 -4.50 2.59 15.14
CA LYS A 159 -5.41 1.55 15.65
C LYS A 159 -6.26 2.06 16.80
N ASP A 160 -5.68 2.79 17.75
CA ASP A 160 -6.40 3.35 18.89
C ASP A 160 -7.42 4.42 18.44
N LEU A 161 -7.07 5.24 17.44
CA LEU A 161 -8.02 6.17 16.83
C LEU A 161 -9.16 5.44 16.11
N SER A 162 -8.86 4.40 15.35
CA SER A 162 -9.85 3.66 14.55
C SER A 162 -10.88 2.95 15.42
N LEU A 163 -10.51 2.45 16.60
CA LEU A 163 -11.45 1.83 17.55
C LEU A 163 -12.60 2.77 17.96
N ASN A 164 -12.37 4.09 17.94
CA ASN A 164 -13.34 5.09 18.36
C ASN A 164 -14.24 5.58 17.21
N CYS A 165 -13.75 5.63 15.97
CA CYS A 165 -14.45 6.30 14.88
C CYS A 165 -14.57 5.51 13.56
N ASN A 166 -13.80 4.43 13.38
CA ASN A 166 -13.85 3.60 12.18
C ASN A 166 -13.27 2.20 12.45
N LYS A 167 -14.07 1.31 13.05
CA LYS A 167 -13.61 -0.02 13.48
C LYS A 167 -13.20 -0.94 12.33
N GLU A 168 -13.74 -0.68 11.13
CA GLU A 168 -13.48 -1.45 9.92
C GLU A 168 -12.28 -0.93 9.11
N LEU A 169 -11.62 0.13 9.60
CA LEU A 169 -10.46 0.72 8.93
C LEU A 169 -9.39 -0.32 8.66
N LEU A 170 -8.94 -0.39 7.41
CA LEU A 170 -7.73 -1.12 7.06
C LEU A 170 -6.50 -0.31 7.48
N ILE A 171 -5.55 -0.96 8.13
CA ILE A 171 -4.29 -0.36 8.57
C ILE A 171 -3.19 -1.10 7.85
N GLU A 172 -2.65 -0.44 6.84
CA GLU A 172 -1.60 -0.95 5.98
C GLU A 172 -0.23 -0.48 6.46
N VAL A 173 0.78 -1.32 6.25
CA VAL A 173 2.18 -1.00 6.53
C VAL A 173 3.02 -1.40 5.33
N ASP A 174 3.84 -0.47 4.84
CA ASP A 174 4.76 -0.68 3.72
C ASP A 174 6.20 -0.28 4.06
N GLY A 175 7.10 -1.24 3.83
CA GLY A 175 8.54 -1.04 3.92
C GLY A 175 9.23 -1.91 4.98
N GLY A 176 10.19 -2.73 4.54
CA GLY A 176 11.08 -3.46 5.44
C GLY A 176 10.41 -4.57 6.25
N ILE A 177 9.27 -5.09 5.80
CA ILE A 177 8.56 -6.20 6.45
C ILE A 177 9.06 -7.55 5.90
N ASP A 178 9.33 -8.47 6.80
CA ASP A 178 9.70 -9.85 6.50
C ASP A 178 9.19 -10.83 7.58
N VAL A 179 9.60 -12.09 7.47
CA VAL A 179 9.19 -13.17 8.39
C VAL A 179 9.61 -12.94 9.85
N HIS A 180 10.59 -12.06 10.10
CA HIS A 180 11.12 -11.81 11.44
C HIS A 180 10.33 -10.74 12.19
N ASN A 181 9.69 -9.79 11.50
CA ASN A 181 8.97 -8.67 12.13
C ASN A 181 7.46 -8.63 11.85
N ILE A 182 6.93 -9.42 10.91
CA ILE A 182 5.51 -9.35 10.52
C ILE A 182 4.54 -9.53 11.71
N ASN A 183 4.83 -10.47 12.63
CA ASN A 183 4.01 -10.68 13.83
C ASN A 183 3.95 -9.42 14.71
N GLN A 184 5.10 -8.78 14.93
CA GLN A 184 5.18 -7.56 15.72
C GLN A 184 4.34 -6.45 15.09
N VAL A 185 4.45 -6.25 13.78
CA VAL A 185 3.69 -5.24 13.03
C VAL A 185 2.18 -5.49 13.14
N VAL A 186 1.74 -6.74 13.00
CA VAL A 186 0.34 -7.14 13.17
C VAL A 186 -0.15 -6.95 14.60
N SER A 187 0.67 -7.30 15.60
CA SER A 187 0.34 -7.09 17.01
C SER A 187 0.16 -5.62 17.38
N CYS A 188 0.76 -4.70 16.62
CA CYS A 188 0.55 -3.25 16.78
C CYS A 188 -0.79 -2.77 16.20
N GLY A 189 -1.47 -3.59 15.40
CA GLY A 189 -2.80 -3.29 14.86
C GLY A 189 -2.89 -3.27 13.33
N ALA A 190 -1.79 -3.50 12.62
CA ALA A 190 -1.80 -3.63 11.17
C ALA A 190 -2.63 -4.83 10.71
N ASN A 191 -3.37 -4.69 9.62
CA ASN A 191 -4.18 -5.76 9.03
C ASN A 191 -4.05 -5.89 7.51
N VAL A 192 -3.23 -5.05 6.87
CA VAL A 192 -2.74 -5.19 5.50
C VAL A 192 -1.22 -5.03 5.52
N ILE A 193 -0.50 -5.96 4.92
CA ILE A 193 0.96 -6.04 5.00
C ILE A 193 1.54 -6.00 3.60
N VAL A 194 2.23 -4.91 3.27
CA VAL A 194 2.94 -4.78 2.00
C VAL A 194 4.32 -5.41 2.10
N ALA A 195 4.63 -6.30 1.16
CA ALA A 195 5.91 -7.00 1.12
C ALA A 195 6.41 -7.14 -0.32
N GLY A 196 7.43 -6.35 -0.68
CA GLY A 196 8.10 -6.44 -1.99
C GLY A 196 9.25 -7.44 -1.97
N SER A 197 10.43 -7.00 -1.52
CA SER A 197 11.66 -7.79 -1.57
C SER A 197 11.55 -9.16 -0.88
N ALA A 198 10.83 -9.24 0.23
CA ALA A 198 10.60 -10.51 0.94
C ALA A 198 9.83 -11.53 0.09
N VAL A 199 8.84 -11.09 -0.72
CA VAL A 199 8.04 -11.98 -1.58
C VAL A 199 8.82 -12.42 -2.82
N PHE A 200 9.57 -11.51 -3.45
CA PHE A 200 10.25 -11.80 -4.72
C PHE A 200 11.66 -12.38 -4.55
N LYS A 201 12.17 -12.49 -3.32
CA LYS A 201 13.49 -13.05 -3.01
C LYS A 201 13.70 -14.42 -3.65
N ASN A 202 14.85 -14.60 -4.30
CA ASN A 202 15.27 -15.87 -4.93
C ASN A 202 14.26 -16.43 -5.94
N ASN A 203 13.34 -15.62 -6.49
CA ASN A 203 12.28 -16.05 -7.41
C ASN A 203 11.36 -17.16 -6.85
N ASN A 204 11.19 -17.25 -5.53
CA ASN A 204 10.38 -18.29 -4.89
C ASN A 204 9.12 -17.72 -4.21
N ILE A 205 8.30 -17.04 -5.01
CA ILE A 205 7.09 -16.32 -4.57
C ILE A 205 6.21 -17.16 -3.65
N LYS A 206 5.88 -18.39 -4.08
CA LYS A 206 4.97 -19.27 -3.34
C LYS A 206 5.48 -19.62 -1.95
N GLN A 207 6.76 -20.00 -1.86
CA GLN A 207 7.36 -20.31 -0.56
C GLN A 207 7.40 -19.06 0.33
N ASN A 208 7.83 -17.93 -0.21
CA ASN A 208 7.98 -16.69 0.56
C ASN A 208 6.64 -16.20 1.11
N ILE A 209 5.56 -16.21 0.32
CA ILE A 209 4.21 -15.88 0.81
C ILE A 209 3.76 -16.87 1.89
N SER A 210 4.04 -18.17 1.71
CA SER A 210 3.72 -19.17 2.74
C SER A 210 4.50 -18.93 4.04
N GLU A 211 5.76 -18.48 3.98
CA GLU A 211 6.57 -18.19 5.16
C GLU A 211 6.06 -16.92 5.87
N LEU A 212 5.73 -15.87 5.12
CA LEU A 212 5.08 -14.67 5.68
C LEU A 212 3.78 -15.03 6.41
N ARG A 213 2.92 -15.86 5.79
CA ARG A 213 1.68 -16.33 6.44
C ARG A 213 1.92 -17.17 7.69
N ARG A 214 3.00 -17.95 7.76
CA ARG A 214 3.37 -18.70 8.98
C ARG A 214 3.89 -17.80 10.11
N GLY A 215 4.39 -16.62 9.75
CA GLY A 215 4.84 -15.61 10.71
C GLY A 215 3.71 -14.78 11.31
N LEU A 216 2.48 -14.89 10.77
CA LEU A 216 1.26 -14.27 11.32
C LEU A 216 0.68 -15.10 12.47
#